data_AF-A0A1V5V7W5-F1
#
_entry.id   AF-A0A1V5V7W5-F1
#
_cell.length_a   1.000
_cell.length_b   1.000
_cell.length_c   1.000
_cell.angle_alpha   90.00
_cell.angle_beta   90.00
_cell.angle_gamma   90.00
#
_symmetry.space_group_name_H-M   'P 1'
#
loop_
_entity.id
_entity.type
_entity.pdbx_description
1 polymer ?
#
loop_
_entity_poly.entity_id
_entity_poly.type
_entity_poly.pdbx_seq_one_letter_code
_entity_poly.pdbx_strand_id
1 'polypeptide(L)'
;MTVSIKRIRKDLRELVEIDSLLKKLEALEKENRKTSEQVKDLKKEVAALRTKVSELTAEPAAPKRTRLVDAIEAIASGFGRPFKVIEIREALSGDKRFKSSDGNFYSVIATAMNNSGKFRKLSPGVYEYAGYDAPDRAR
;
A
#
# COMPACT_ATOMS: atom_id res chain seq x y z
N MET A 1 -34.48 -25.66 -73.51
CA MET A 1 -33.19 -25.41 -72.81
C MET A 1 -32.81 -26.64 -72.02
N THR A 2 -31.97 -27.51 -72.56
CA THR A 2 -31.49 -28.73 -71.87
C THR A 2 -30.31 -28.36 -70.99
N VAL A 3 -30.56 -28.10 -69.71
CA VAL A 3 -29.49 -28.00 -68.72
C VAL A 3 -28.80 -29.37 -68.66
N SER A 4 -27.53 -29.44 -69.04
CA SER A 4 -26.81 -30.71 -69.07
C SER A 4 -26.55 -31.20 -67.64
N ILE A 5 -26.79 -32.48 -67.39
CA ILE A 5 -26.60 -33.15 -66.09
C ILE A 5 -25.19 -32.91 -65.52
N LYS A 6 -24.18 -32.65 -66.38
CA LYS A 6 -22.82 -32.31 -65.96
C LYS A 6 -22.74 -30.96 -65.25
N ARG A 7 -23.51 -29.95 -65.69
CA ARG A 7 -23.58 -28.64 -64.99
C ARG A 7 -24.24 -28.79 -63.63
N ILE A 8 -25.38 -29.46 -63.57
CA ILE A 8 -26.10 -29.71 -62.30
C ILE A 8 -25.21 -30.42 -61.26
N ARG A 9 -24.43 -31.43 -61.66
CA ARG A 9 -23.48 -32.10 -60.76
C ARG A 9 -22.34 -31.19 -60.30
N LYS A 10 -21.87 -30.30 -61.16
CA LYS A 10 -20.81 -29.34 -60.82
C LYS A 10 -21.34 -28.34 -59.79
N ASP A 11 -22.50 -27.75 -60.07
CA ASP A 11 -23.14 -26.77 -59.19
C ASP A 11 -23.46 -27.38 -57.80
N LEU A 12 -23.91 -28.64 -57.75
CA LEU A 12 -24.12 -29.37 -56.48
C LEU A 12 -22.82 -29.60 -55.70
N ARG A 13 -21.70 -29.89 -56.36
CA ARG A 13 -20.40 -30.04 -55.68
C ARG A 13 -19.91 -28.71 -55.12
N GLU A 14 -20.04 -27.65 -55.89
CA GLU A 14 -19.66 -26.29 -55.46
C GLU A 14 -20.51 -25.85 -54.26
N LEU A 15 -21.81 -26.14 -54.24
CA LEU A 15 -22.69 -25.88 -53.10
C LEU A 15 -22.27 -26.65 -51.83
N VAL A 16 -21.94 -27.93 -51.95
CA VAL A 16 -21.45 -28.74 -50.82
C VAL A 16 -20.10 -28.23 -50.29
N GLU A 17 -19.22 -27.78 -51.17
CA GLU A 17 -17.95 -27.16 -50.79
C GLU A 17 -18.17 -25.82 -50.06
N ILE A 18 -19.12 -25.00 -50.52
CA ILE A 18 -19.51 -23.75 -49.86
C ILE A 18 -20.05 -24.03 -48.45
N ASP A 19 -20.93 -25.00 -48.27
CA ASP A 19 -21.47 -25.38 -46.95
C ASP A 19 -20.36 -25.83 -45.99
N SER A 20 -19.38 -26.58 -46.49
CA SER A 20 -18.21 -27.00 -45.70
C SER A 20 -17.35 -25.80 -45.28
N LEU A 21 -17.15 -24.85 -46.18
CA LEU A 21 -16.40 -23.62 -45.91
C LEU A 21 -17.14 -22.72 -44.90
N LEU A 22 -18.47 -22.60 -44.99
CA LEU A 22 -19.28 -21.85 -44.03
C LEU A 22 -19.18 -22.43 -42.62
N LYS A 23 -19.26 -23.76 -42.47
CA LYS A 23 -19.08 -24.42 -41.17
C LYS A 23 -17.69 -24.20 -40.57
N LYS A 24 -16.65 -24.21 -41.42
CA LYS A 24 -15.29 -23.88 -40.97
C LYS A 24 -15.16 -22.42 -40.56
N LEU A 25 -15.80 -21.52 -41.28
CA LEU A 25 -15.83 -20.09 -40.95
C LEU A 25 -16.50 -19.87 -39.59
N GLU A 26 -17.67 -20.45 -39.35
CA GLU A 26 -18.37 -20.36 -38.06
C GLU A 26 -17.53 -20.91 -36.90
N ALA A 27 -16.84 -22.04 -37.11
CA ALA A 27 -15.95 -22.61 -36.12
C ALA A 27 -14.78 -21.66 -35.79
N LEU A 28 -14.14 -21.09 -36.82
CA LEU A 28 -13.05 -20.13 -36.66
C LEU A 28 -13.53 -18.83 -35.99
N GLU A 29 -14.71 -18.33 -36.32
CA GLU A 29 -15.29 -17.17 -35.65
C GLU A 29 -15.54 -17.44 -34.16
N LYS A 30 -16.02 -18.63 -33.81
CA LYS A 30 -16.23 -19.04 -32.42
C LYS A 30 -14.91 -19.15 -31.66
N GLU A 31 -13.89 -19.75 -32.27
CA GLU A 31 -12.53 -19.81 -31.68
C GLU A 31 -11.92 -18.43 -31.50
N ASN A 32 -12.10 -17.54 -32.48
CA ASN A 32 -11.59 -16.17 -32.40
C ASN A 32 -12.26 -15.39 -31.27
N ARG A 33 -13.59 -15.52 -31.09
CA ARG A 33 -14.31 -14.93 -29.94
C ARG A 33 -13.77 -15.45 -28.61
N LYS A 34 -13.61 -16.77 -28.47
CA LYS A 34 -13.05 -17.39 -27.25
C LYS A 34 -11.64 -16.89 -26.96
N THR A 35 -10.80 -16.80 -27.99
CA THR A 35 -9.42 -16.30 -27.86
C THR A 35 -9.42 -14.82 -27.44
N SER A 36 -10.33 -14.01 -28.00
CA SER A 36 -10.48 -12.60 -27.63
C SER A 36 -10.87 -12.42 -26.16
N GLU A 37 -11.76 -13.26 -25.65
CA GLU A 37 -12.14 -13.29 -24.23
C GLU A 37 -10.96 -13.68 -23.34
N GLN A 38 -10.23 -14.75 -23.69
CA GLN A 38 -9.03 -15.16 -22.97
C GLN A 38 -7.97 -14.06 -22.91
N VAL A 39 -7.77 -13.32 -24.01
CA VAL A 39 -6.84 -12.17 -24.03
C VAL A 39 -7.31 -11.05 -23.10
N LYS A 40 -8.62 -10.78 -23.01
CA LYS A 40 -9.14 -9.76 -22.08
C LYS A 40 -8.90 -10.16 -20.62
N ASP A 41 -9.09 -11.42 -20.28
CA ASP A 41 -8.89 -11.90 -18.92
C ASP A 41 -7.41 -11.91 -18.53
N LEU A 42 -6.52 -12.37 -19.42
CA LEU A 42 -5.07 -12.26 -19.22
C LEU A 42 -4.62 -10.80 -19.00
N LYS A 43 -5.20 -9.83 -19.73
CA LYS A 43 -4.89 -8.41 -19.51
C LYS A 43 -5.27 -7.94 -18.10
N LYS A 44 -6.40 -8.41 -17.56
CA LYS A 44 -6.82 -8.09 -16.18
C LYS A 44 -5.87 -8.72 -15.15
N GLU A 45 -5.48 -9.98 -15.36
CA GLU A 45 -4.53 -10.67 -14.48
C GLU A 45 -3.17 -9.98 -14.47
N VAL A 46 -2.66 -9.60 -15.64
CA VAL A 46 -1.39 -8.84 -15.75
C VAL A 46 -1.50 -7.48 -15.04
N ALA A 47 -2.63 -6.79 -15.14
CA ALA A 47 -2.84 -5.54 -14.40
C ALA A 47 -2.81 -5.76 -12.88
N ALA A 48 -3.50 -6.79 -12.39
CA ALA A 48 -3.51 -7.14 -10.96
C ALA A 48 -2.11 -7.54 -10.47
N LEU A 49 -1.34 -8.30 -11.26
CA LEU A 49 0.03 -8.67 -10.95
C LEU A 49 0.95 -7.46 -10.93
N ARG A 50 0.80 -6.51 -11.85
CA ARG A 50 1.55 -5.25 -11.82
C ARG A 50 1.32 -4.49 -10.52
N THR A 51 0.06 -4.37 -10.07
CA THR A 51 -0.26 -3.74 -8.79
C THR A 51 0.42 -4.44 -7.62
N LYS A 52 0.33 -5.78 -7.55
CA LYS A 52 1.00 -6.56 -6.50
C LYS A 52 2.52 -6.41 -6.52
N VAL A 53 3.13 -6.42 -7.70
CA VAL A 53 4.57 -6.19 -7.84
C VAL A 53 4.90 -4.79 -7.34
N SER A 54 4.15 -3.77 -7.76
CA SER A 54 4.35 -2.40 -7.28
C SER A 54 4.22 -2.28 -5.76
N GLU A 55 3.30 -3.00 -5.12
CA GLU A 55 3.17 -3.03 -3.66
C GLU A 55 4.37 -3.71 -2.98
N LEU A 56 4.87 -4.81 -3.55
CA LEU A 56 6.01 -5.56 -3.01
C LEU A 56 7.35 -4.87 -3.25
N THR A 57 7.48 -4.15 -4.37
CA THR A 57 8.70 -3.42 -4.75
C THR A 57 8.67 -1.95 -4.37
N ALA A 58 7.53 -1.44 -3.87
CA ALA A 58 7.49 -0.11 -3.28
C ALA A 58 8.46 -0.12 -2.11
N GLU A 59 9.50 0.70 -2.20
CA GLU A 59 10.32 1.01 -1.02
C GLU A 59 9.37 1.44 0.10
N PRO A 60 9.55 0.94 1.33
CA PRO A 60 8.77 1.42 2.46
C PRO A 60 8.91 2.94 2.47
N ALA A 61 7.79 3.65 2.30
CA ALA A 61 7.76 5.09 2.24
C ALA A 61 8.69 5.64 3.31
N ALA A 62 9.72 6.40 2.90
CA ALA A 62 10.76 6.90 3.78
C ALA A 62 10.09 7.35 5.08
N PRO A 63 10.50 6.81 6.25
CA PRO A 63 9.75 7.02 7.48
C PRO A 63 9.53 8.51 7.62
N LYS A 64 8.24 8.93 7.57
CA LYS A 64 7.84 10.32 7.77
C LYS A 64 8.68 10.81 8.94
N ARG A 65 9.51 11.85 8.74
CA ARG A 65 10.35 12.42 9.80
C ARG A 65 9.54 12.40 11.08
N THR A 66 9.82 11.45 11.97
CA THR A 66 8.98 11.23 13.14
C THR A 66 9.05 12.54 13.89
N ARG A 67 7.91 13.20 14.11
CA ARG A 67 7.97 14.49 14.82
C ARG A 67 8.59 14.18 16.17
N LEU A 68 9.50 15.03 16.63
CA LEU A 68 10.22 14.81 17.89
C LEU A 68 9.26 14.44 19.03
N VAL A 69 8.08 15.07 19.06
CA VAL A 69 6.99 14.80 20.01
C VAL A 69 6.50 13.35 19.96
N ASP A 70 6.33 12.76 18.76
CA ASP A 70 5.87 11.37 18.59
C ASP A 70 6.94 10.38 19.07
N ALA A 71 8.22 10.69 18.86
CA ALA A 71 9.32 9.89 19.37
C ALA A 71 9.42 9.98 20.90
N ILE A 72 9.24 11.17 21.47
CA ILE A 72 9.17 11.38 22.93
C ILE A 72 7.98 10.59 23.52
N GLU A 73 6.82 10.59 22.85
CA GLU A 73 5.61 9.87 23.27
C GLU A 73 5.83 8.36 23.32
N ALA A 74 6.43 7.77 22.28
CA ALA A 74 6.73 6.34 22.26
C ALA A 74 7.61 5.93 23.45
N ILE A 75 8.63 6.73 23.77
CA ILE A 75 9.52 6.48 24.92
C ILE A 75 8.77 6.69 26.24
N ALA A 76 8.02 7.80 26.36
CA ALA A 76 7.32 8.18 27.58
C ALA A 76 6.21 7.19 27.96
N SER A 77 5.50 6.65 26.97
CA SER A 77 4.47 5.62 27.17
C SER A 77 5.04 4.34 27.82
N GLY A 78 6.31 4.03 27.55
CA GLY A 78 7.01 2.87 28.14
C GLY A 78 7.41 3.07 29.60
N PHE A 79 7.46 4.30 30.11
CA PHE A 79 7.84 4.54 31.50
C PHE A 79 6.73 4.24 32.49
N GLY A 80 5.46 4.53 32.14
CA GLY A 80 4.33 4.36 33.06
C GLY A 80 4.48 5.12 34.39
N ARG A 81 5.31 6.18 34.43
CA ARG A 81 5.59 7.01 35.60
C ARG A 81 6.04 8.40 35.18
N PRO A 82 6.03 9.39 36.08
CA PRO A 82 6.75 10.63 35.86
C PRO A 82 8.23 10.39 35.54
N PHE A 83 8.73 11.13 34.55
CA PHE A 83 10.08 10.99 34.03
C PHE A 83 10.76 12.36 33.88
N LYS A 84 12.09 12.36 33.90
CA LYS A 84 12.91 13.55 33.67
C LYS A 84 13.16 13.73 32.17
N VAL A 85 13.28 14.98 31.73
CA VAL A 85 13.68 15.33 30.35
C VAL A 85 15.01 14.67 29.97
N ILE A 86 15.91 14.48 30.95
CA ILE A 86 17.21 13.82 30.76
C ILE A 86 17.03 12.35 30.34
N GLU A 87 16.07 11.63 30.91
CA GLU A 87 15.79 10.22 30.55
C GLU A 87 15.35 10.11 29.07
N ILE A 88 14.52 11.05 28.62
CA ILE A 88 14.13 11.16 27.20
C ILE A 88 15.32 11.53 26.31
N ARG A 89 16.16 12.48 26.76
CA ARG A 89 17.35 12.91 26.03
C ARG A 89 18.31 11.75 25.83
N GLU A 90 18.58 10.95 26.85
CA GLU A 90 19.45 9.78 26.78
C GLU A 90 18.91 8.74 25.80
N ALA A 91 17.62 8.43 25.89
CA ALA A 91 16.95 7.51 24.97
C ALA A 91 17.00 7.98 23.50
N LEU A 92 16.86 9.29 23.27
CA LEU A 92 16.94 9.87 21.92
C LEU A 92 18.38 10.10 21.42
N SER A 93 19.37 10.22 22.30
CA SER A 93 20.76 10.47 21.91
C SER A 93 21.40 9.27 21.19
N GLY A 94 20.86 8.07 21.39
CA GLY A 94 21.24 6.87 20.64
C GLY A 94 20.68 6.83 19.21
N ASP A 95 19.69 7.67 18.89
CA ASP A 95 19.05 7.70 17.58
C ASP A 95 19.72 8.74 16.66
N LYS A 96 20.33 8.26 15.58
CA LYS A 96 21.01 9.10 14.57
C LYS A 96 20.08 10.12 13.91
N ARG A 97 18.75 9.93 14.00
CA ARG A 97 17.71 10.82 13.46
C ARG A 97 17.55 12.10 14.28
N PHE A 98 17.91 12.11 15.56
CA PHE A 98 17.70 13.23 16.45
C PHE A 98 19.04 13.74 16.99
N LYS A 99 19.70 14.59 16.19
CA LYS A 99 20.92 15.31 16.60
C LYS A 99 20.60 16.79 16.76
N SER A 100 20.97 17.36 17.90
CA SER A 100 21.01 18.82 18.07
C SER A 100 22.38 19.32 17.65
N SER A 101 22.45 20.22 16.67
CA SER A 101 23.69 20.87 16.25
C SER A 101 24.25 21.82 17.33
N ASP A 102 23.36 22.35 18.17
CA ASP A 102 23.66 23.53 19.00
C ASP A 102 23.86 23.19 20.48
N GLY A 103 24.09 21.91 20.81
CA GLY A 103 24.37 21.45 22.17
C GLY A 103 23.18 21.52 23.15
N ASN A 104 22.05 22.13 22.78
CA ASN A 104 20.89 22.31 23.65
C ASN A 104 19.71 21.39 23.35
N PHE A 105 19.99 20.10 23.15
CA PHE A 105 18.96 19.10 22.88
C PHE A 105 17.92 19.01 24.02
N TYR A 106 18.36 19.26 25.26
CA TYR A 106 17.49 19.33 26.43
C TYR A 106 16.37 20.36 26.28
N SER A 107 16.69 21.61 25.93
CA SER A 107 15.67 22.66 25.77
C SER A 107 14.74 22.38 24.60
N VAL A 108 15.24 21.76 23.53
CA VAL A 108 14.40 21.36 22.39
C VAL A 108 13.37 20.32 22.82
N ILE A 109 13.77 19.30 23.58
CA ILE A 109 12.86 18.27 24.11
C ILE A 109 11.86 18.89 25.09
N ALA A 110 12.32 19.73 26.02
CA ALA A 110 11.45 20.40 26.98
C ALA A 110 10.42 21.31 26.29
N THR A 111 10.83 22.06 25.27
CA THR A 111 9.94 22.93 24.48
C THR A 111 8.92 22.10 23.70
N ALA A 112 9.35 21.00 23.09
CA ALA A 112 8.46 20.09 22.37
C ALA A 112 7.38 19.49 23.28
N MET A 113 7.72 19.14 24.52
CA MET A 113 6.76 18.64 25.51
C MET A 113 5.83 19.74 26.02
N ASN A 114 6.32 20.95 26.29
CA ASN A 114 5.47 22.06 26.74
C ASN A 114 4.46 22.51 25.67
N ASN A 115 4.82 22.38 24.40
CA ASN A 115 3.95 22.73 23.27
C ASN A 115 3.00 21.58 22.87
N SER A 116 2.98 20.47 23.63
CA SER A 116 2.13 19.31 23.37
C SER A 116 1.16 19.08 24.51
N GLY A 117 -0.13 18.95 24.19
CA GLY A 117 -1.16 18.59 25.18
C GLY A 117 -1.03 17.16 25.73
N LYS A 118 -0.09 16.36 25.21
CA LYS A 118 0.14 14.97 25.64
C LYS A 118 1.04 14.85 26.87
N PHE A 119 1.70 15.93 27.30
CA PHE A 119 2.62 15.91 28.43
C PHE A 119 2.24 16.95 29.46
N ARG A 120 2.27 16.55 30.73
CA ARG A 120 1.99 17.43 31.86
C ARG A 120 3.28 17.69 32.63
N LYS A 121 3.65 18.95 32.76
CA LYS A 121 4.81 19.37 33.56
C LYS A 121 4.46 19.31 35.04
N LEU A 122 5.23 18.55 35.82
CA LEU A 122 5.02 18.43 37.27
C LEU A 122 5.95 19.36 38.05
N SER A 123 7.21 19.46 37.63
CA SER A 123 8.23 20.30 38.25
C SER A 123 9.34 20.64 37.24
N PRO A 124 10.33 21.49 37.57
CA PRO A 124 11.41 21.82 36.64
C PRO A 124 12.11 20.56 36.11
N GLY A 125 11.95 20.29 34.81
CA GLY A 125 12.56 19.14 34.13
C GLY A 125 11.85 17.79 34.34
N VAL A 126 10.70 17.75 35.02
CA VAL A 126 9.92 16.52 35.27
C VAL A 126 8.55 16.61 34.59
N TYR A 127 8.24 15.58 33.80
CA TYR A 127 7.01 15.48 33.03
C TYR A 127 6.32 14.16 33.28
N GLU A 128 5.03 14.13 33.00
CA GLU A 128 4.19 12.95 32.99
C GLU A 128 3.46 12.86 31.66
N TYR A 129 3.30 11.65 31.14
CA TYR A 129 2.54 11.41 29.93
C TYR A 129 1.05 11.38 30.25
N ALA A 130 0.24 12.20 29.57
CA ALA A 130 -1.18 12.35 29.84
C ALA A 130 -2.02 11.10 29.47
N GLY A 131 -1.49 10.19 28.64
CA GLY A 131 -2.11 8.90 28.35
C GLY A 131 -1.87 7.84 29.42
N TYR A 132 -1.18 8.19 30.52
CA TYR A 132 -1.05 7.36 31.71
C TYR A 132 -2.19 7.69 32.69
N ASP A 133 -3.20 6.83 32.76
CA ASP A 133 -4.13 6.79 33.88
C ASP A 133 -3.41 6.19 35.09
N ALA A 134 -2.93 7.05 35.98
CA ALA A 134 -2.44 6.61 37.28
C ALA A 134 -3.65 6.07 38.09
N PRO A 135 -3.61 4.84 38.62
CA PRO A 135 -4.75 4.21 39.29
C PRO A 135 -5.14 4.83 40.64
N ASP A 136 -4.70 6.05 40.99
CA ASP A 136 -4.81 6.57 42.36
C ASP A 136 -5.02 8.09 42.46
N ARG A 137 -5.90 8.67 41.62
CA ARG A 137 -6.29 10.10 41.71
C ARG A 137 -7.75 10.34 42.04
N ALA A 138 -8.28 9.52 42.94
CA ALA A 138 -9.53 9.79 43.64
C ALA A 138 -9.27 9.83 45.15
N ARG A 139 -8.61 10.90 45.61
CA ARG A 139 -8.67 11.39 47.00
C ARG A 139 -8.59 12.91 47.00
#